data_AF-A0A6L8EY92-F1
#
_entry.id   AF-A0A6L8EY92-F1
#
_cell.length_a   1.000
_cell.length_b   1.000
_cell.length_c   1.000
_cell.angle_alpha   90.00
_cell.angle_beta   90.00
_cell.angle_gamma   90.00
#
_symmetry.space_group_name_H-M   'P 1'
#
loop_
_entity.id
_entity.type
_entity.pdbx_description
1 polymer ?
#
loop_
_entity_poly.entity_id
_entity_poly.type
_entity_poly.pdbx_seq_one_letter_code
_entity_poly.pdbx_strand_id
1 'polypeptide(L)'
;MMASIETPTQLKIEHLLQRVKQLSPVELDEFTRQLTEWQQQREAAISEGVDPDATDAEVVAFIRKNSQLPEKAYRRYWQLRRKREGETLSDDEQQAYEELIRKSEIMNVKRLEALAILVQRWGKPVKEIMGELGLFVCHFDGPEFSDESVQKGHSERPQ
;
A
#
# COMPACT_ATOMS: atom_id res chain seq x y z
N MET A 1 -0.86 5.58 47.54
CA MET A 1 -1.61 4.84 46.50
C MET A 1 -0.71 4.76 45.28
N MET A 2 -0.19 3.58 44.95
CA MET A 2 0.65 3.36 43.78
C MET A 2 -0.22 2.72 42.70
N ALA A 3 -0.50 3.48 41.64
CA ALA A 3 -1.19 2.95 40.46
C ALA A 3 -0.20 2.02 39.73
N SER A 4 -0.44 0.72 39.83
CA SER A 4 0.25 -0.29 39.04
C SER A 4 -0.15 -0.09 37.58
N ILE A 5 0.79 0.38 36.76
CA ILE A 5 0.61 0.49 35.32
C ILE A 5 0.88 -0.90 34.76
N GLU A 6 -0.18 -1.70 34.66
CA GLU A 6 -0.10 -3.03 34.06
C GLU A 6 0.25 -2.89 32.56
N THR A 7 1.27 -3.65 32.18
CA THR A 7 1.89 -3.69 30.85
C THR A 7 0.89 -4.23 29.82
N PRO A 8 0.75 -3.65 28.61
CA PRO A 8 -0.26 -4.10 27.66
C PRO A 8 0.12 -5.49 27.14
N THR A 9 -0.68 -6.46 27.56
CA THR A 9 -0.71 -7.85 27.10
C THR A 9 -0.91 -7.88 25.59
N GLN A 10 -0.24 -8.81 24.90
CA GLN A 10 -0.45 -9.09 23.48
C GLN A 10 -1.94 -9.37 23.20
N LEU A 11 -2.69 -8.32 22.86
CA LEU A 11 -4.09 -8.40 22.49
C LEU A 11 -4.16 -9.01 21.08
N LYS A 12 -4.41 -10.32 21.00
CA LYS A 12 -4.79 -10.94 19.74
C LYS A 12 -6.13 -10.38 19.29
N ILE A 13 -6.31 -10.25 17.99
CA ILE A 13 -7.49 -9.65 17.34
C ILE A 13 -8.79 -10.28 17.84
N GLU A 14 -8.79 -11.57 18.16
CA GLU A 14 -9.97 -12.28 18.68
C GLU A 14 -10.47 -11.70 20.01
N HIS A 15 -9.56 -11.35 20.92
CA HIS A 15 -9.92 -10.77 22.23
C HIS A 15 -10.48 -9.36 22.09
N LEU A 16 -10.01 -8.60 21.11
CA LEU A 16 -10.49 -7.25 20.80
C LEU A 16 -11.91 -7.31 20.21
N LEU A 17 -12.15 -8.21 19.26
CA LEU A 17 -13.48 -8.46 18.70
C LEU A 17 -14.48 -8.94 19.74
N GLN A 18 -14.04 -9.76 20.70
CA GLN A 18 -14.91 -10.24 21.77
C GLN A 18 -15.35 -9.11 22.71
N ARG A 19 -14.50 -8.10 22.92
CA ARG A 19 -14.86 -6.89 23.69
C ARG A 19 -15.80 -5.98 22.91
N VAL A 20 -15.57 -5.80 21.61
CA VAL A 20 -16.47 -5.01 20.74
C VAL A 20 -17.87 -5.62 20.69
N LYS A 21 -17.98 -6.95 20.68
CA LYS A 21 -19.28 -7.66 20.72
C LYS A 21 -20.07 -7.46 22.03
N GLN A 22 -19.41 -7.04 23.10
CA GLN A 22 -20.05 -6.79 24.40
C GLN A 22 -20.52 -5.34 24.57
N LEU A 23 -20.22 -4.46 23.61
CA LEU A 23 -20.64 -3.06 23.65
C LEU A 23 -22.16 -2.96 23.48
N SER A 24 -22.77 -2.01 24.19
CA SER A 24 -24.15 -1.61 23.93
C SER A 24 -24.27 -0.97 22.54
N PRO A 25 -25.48 -0.89 21.96
CA PRO A 25 -25.67 -0.29 20.65
C PRO A 25 -25.15 1.16 20.53
N VAL A 26 -25.24 1.94 21.60
CA VAL A 26 -24.76 3.33 21.67
C VAL A 26 -23.23 3.37 21.68
N GLU A 27 -22.60 2.51 22.48
CA GLU A 27 -21.13 2.42 22.55
C GLU A 27 -20.52 1.85 21.27
N LEU A 28 -21.25 0.96 20.57
CA LEU A 28 -20.84 0.43 19.27
C LEU A 28 -20.87 1.51 18.18
N ASP A 29 -21.89 2.37 18.19
CA ASP A 29 -21.99 3.52 17.29
C ASP A 29 -20.83 4.51 17.54
N GLU A 30 -20.57 4.81 18.82
CA GLU A 30 -19.46 5.67 19.21
C GLU A 30 -18.08 5.07 18.87
N PHE A 31 -17.91 3.76 19.06
CA PHE A 31 -16.71 3.03 18.63
C PHE A 31 -16.53 3.08 17.11
N THR A 32 -17.61 2.90 16.35
CA THR A 32 -17.58 2.96 14.88
C THR A 32 -17.23 4.36 14.40
N ARG A 33 -17.78 5.41 15.03
CA ARG A 33 -17.42 6.80 14.76
C ARG A 33 -15.93 7.05 15.03
N GLN A 34 -15.44 6.69 16.21
CA GLN A 34 -14.02 6.88 16.57
C GLN A 34 -13.07 6.06 15.68
N LEU A 35 -13.46 4.84 15.30
CA LEU A 35 -12.68 4.02 14.38
C LEU A 35 -12.64 4.64 12.98
N THR A 36 -13.77 5.19 12.50
CA THR A 36 -13.85 5.88 11.21
C THR A 36 -13.04 7.17 11.22
N GLU A 37 -13.15 7.98 12.28
CA GLU A 37 -12.33 9.19 12.45
C GLU A 37 -10.84 8.85 12.53
N TRP A 38 -10.47 7.80 13.26
CA TRP A 38 -9.10 7.33 13.33
C TRP A 38 -8.60 6.81 11.97
N GLN A 39 -9.42 6.09 11.20
CA GLN A 39 -9.09 5.65 9.85
C GLN A 39 -8.89 6.85 8.92
N GLN A 40 -9.79 7.83 8.95
CA GLN A 40 -9.68 9.06 8.17
C GLN A 40 -8.46 9.89 8.56
N GLN A 41 -8.13 9.97 9.85
CA GLN A 41 -6.92 10.63 10.35
C GLN A 41 -5.66 9.85 9.95
N ARG A 42 -5.70 8.52 9.91
CA ARG A 42 -4.60 7.70 9.37
C ARG A 42 -4.42 7.90 7.88
N GLU A 43 -5.51 7.97 7.13
CA GLU A 43 -5.51 8.23 5.70
C GLU A 43 -5.03 9.66 5.39
N ALA A 44 -5.46 10.66 6.18
CA ALA A 44 -4.99 12.04 6.10
C ALA A 44 -3.50 12.17 6.49
N ALA A 45 -3.03 11.47 7.52
CA ALA A 45 -1.63 11.42 7.91
C ALA A 45 -0.74 10.67 6.89
N ILE A 46 -1.34 9.86 6.01
CA ILE A 46 -0.68 9.21 4.86
C ILE A 46 -0.83 10.06 3.58
N SER A 47 -1.69 11.08 3.58
CA SER A 47 -2.00 11.92 2.42
C SER A 47 -1.18 13.22 2.42
N GLU A 48 0.07 13.13 1.95
CA GLU A 48 0.56 14.19 1.05
C GLU A 48 -0.35 14.16 -0.19
N GLY A 49 -1.43 14.94 -0.16
CA GLY A 49 -2.26 15.21 -1.33
C GLY A 49 -1.49 16.07 -2.33
N VAL A 50 -1.92 16.06 -3.59
CA VAL A 50 -1.38 16.99 -4.59
C VAL A 50 -1.99 18.37 -4.37
N ASP A 51 -1.16 19.39 -4.28
CA ASP A 51 -1.62 20.78 -4.17
C ASP A 51 -2.37 21.17 -5.45
N PRO A 52 -3.66 21.58 -5.37
CA PRO A 52 -4.45 21.97 -6.53
C PRO A 52 -3.92 23.20 -7.26
N ASP A 53 -3.07 24.00 -6.61
CA ASP A 53 -2.41 25.18 -7.19
C ASP A 53 -0.98 24.88 -7.70
N ALA A 54 -0.51 23.64 -7.56
CA ALA A 54 0.80 23.21 -8.09
C ALA A 54 0.89 23.39 -9.61
N THR A 55 2.09 23.58 -10.14
CA THR A 55 2.32 23.64 -11.59
C THR A 55 2.03 22.31 -12.27
N ASP A 56 1.74 22.32 -13.57
CA ASP A 56 1.51 21.07 -14.33
C ASP A 56 2.70 20.11 -14.24
N ALA A 57 3.93 20.63 -14.19
CA ALA A 57 5.14 19.82 -14.04
C ALA A 57 5.18 19.07 -12.70
N GLU A 58 4.76 19.72 -11.62
CA GLU A 58 4.68 19.12 -10.28
C GLU A 58 3.57 18.07 -10.21
N VAL A 59 2.40 18.36 -10.80
CA VAL A 59 1.29 17.39 -10.90
C VAL A 59 1.74 16.16 -11.70
N VAL A 60 2.44 16.35 -12.82
CA VAL A 60 3.00 15.23 -13.61
C VAL A 60 4.04 14.43 -12.82
N ALA A 61 4.93 15.09 -12.09
CA ALA A 61 5.90 14.41 -11.22
C ALA A 61 5.21 13.59 -10.13
N PHE A 62 4.15 14.13 -9.54
CA PHE A 62 3.32 13.43 -8.54
C PHE A 62 2.62 12.20 -9.14
N ILE A 63 2.05 12.32 -10.35
CA ILE A 63 1.46 11.18 -11.07
C ILE A 63 2.51 10.10 -11.30
N ARG A 64 3.72 10.47 -11.76
CA ARG A 64 4.82 9.51 -11.98
C ARG A 64 5.23 8.79 -10.71
N LYS A 65 5.43 9.54 -9.61
CA LYS A 65 5.76 8.99 -8.27
C LYS A 65 4.71 7.97 -7.80
N ASN A 66 3.44 8.19 -8.14
CA ASN A 66 2.32 7.36 -7.71
C ASN A 66 1.85 6.33 -8.76
N SER A 67 2.57 6.18 -9.88
CA SER A 67 2.20 5.21 -10.92
C SER A 67 2.70 3.79 -10.68
N GLN A 68 3.69 3.62 -9.79
CA GLN A 68 4.27 2.31 -9.47
C GLN A 68 4.83 2.29 -8.05
N LEU A 69 4.79 1.13 -7.40
CA LEU A 69 5.52 0.91 -6.16
C LEU A 69 7.03 1.22 -6.34
N PRO A 70 7.72 1.73 -5.32
CA PRO A 70 9.17 1.86 -5.35
C PRO A 70 9.84 0.51 -5.66
N GLU A 71 10.94 0.53 -6.41
CA GLU A 71 11.59 -0.66 -6.99
C GLU A 71 11.72 -1.86 -6.03
N LYS A 72 12.20 -1.62 -4.79
CA LYS A 72 12.32 -2.69 -3.78
C LYS A 72 10.96 -3.30 -3.40
N ALA A 73 9.94 -2.47 -3.23
CA ALA A 73 8.59 -2.91 -2.90
C ALA A 73 7.92 -3.60 -4.11
N TYR A 74 8.18 -3.11 -5.32
CA TYR A 74 7.72 -3.73 -6.57
C TYR A 74 8.32 -5.12 -6.79
N ARG A 75 9.63 -5.28 -6.57
CA ARG A 75 10.31 -6.59 -6.57
C ARG A 75 9.70 -7.55 -5.56
N ARG A 76 9.54 -7.09 -4.31
CA ARG A 76 8.96 -7.93 -3.25
C ARG A 76 7.52 -8.34 -3.58
N TYR A 77 6.72 -7.43 -4.12
CA TYR A 77 5.36 -7.71 -4.58
C TYR A 77 5.34 -8.85 -5.61
N TRP A 78 6.20 -8.78 -6.63
CA TRP A 78 6.26 -9.83 -7.66
C TRP A 78 6.75 -11.17 -7.15
N GLN A 79 7.73 -11.18 -6.24
CA GLN A 79 8.18 -12.42 -5.59
C GLN A 79 7.04 -13.09 -4.82
N LEU A 80 6.32 -12.32 -4.01
CA LEU A 80 5.19 -12.80 -3.23
C LEU A 80 4.03 -13.25 -4.12
N ARG A 81 3.78 -12.53 -5.21
CA ARG A 81 2.78 -12.91 -6.21
C ARG A 81 3.09 -14.26 -6.86
N ARG A 82 4.34 -14.49 -7.30
CA ARG A 82 4.75 -15.79 -7.86
C ARG A 82 4.60 -16.92 -6.84
N LYS A 83 4.97 -16.68 -5.58
CA LYS A 83 4.75 -17.66 -4.49
C LYS A 83 3.27 -17.95 -4.26
N ARG A 84 2.41 -16.93 -4.32
CA ARG A 84 0.96 -17.07 -4.20
C ARG A 84 0.38 -17.90 -5.34
N GLU A 85 0.81 -17.64 -6.57
CA GLU A 85 0.41 -18.40 -7.77
C GLU A 85 0.88 -19.86 -7.70
N GLY A 86 2.02 -20.11 -7.05
CA GLY A 86 2.53 -21.46 -6.76
C GLY A 86 2.09 -22.05 -5.40
N GLU A 87 1.11 -21.46 -4.71
CA GLU A 87 0.56 -21.94 -3.43
C GLU A 87 1.62 -22.20 -2.32
N THR A 88 2.72 -21.44 -2.34
CA THR A 88 3.86 -21.60 -1.40
C THR A 88 4.03 -20.43 -0.44
N LEU A 89 3.02 -19.55 -0.37
CA LEU A 89 3.06 -18.35 0.44
C LEU A 89 2.76 -18.69 1.92
N SER A 90 3.63 -18.27 2.84
CA SER A 90 3.35 -18.38 4.27
C SER A 90 2.40 -17.29 4.76
N ASP A 91 1.86 -17.43 5.97
CA ASP A 91 0.95 -16.43 6.57
C ASP A 91 1.61 -15.04 6.71
N ASP A 92 2.87 -14.99 7.17
CA ASP A 92 3.63 -13.73 7.26
C ASP A 92 3.84 -13.10 5.88
N GLU A 93 4.06 -13.94 4.86
CA GLU A 93 4.23 -13.50 3.48
C GLU A 93 2.91 -13.03 2.85
N GLN A 94 1.78 -13.65 3.22
CA GLN A 94 0.44 -13.22 2.85
C GLN A 94 0.15 -11.83 3.43
N GLN A 95 0.44 -11.59 4.71
CA GLN A 95 0.27 -10.26 5.30
C GLN A 95 1.13 -9.22 4.57
N ALA A 96 2.39 -9.52 4.30
CA ALA A 96 3.28 -8.62 3.56
C ALA A 96 2.78 -8.34 2.13
N TYR A 97 2.19 -9.34 1.48
CA TYR A 97 1.59 -9.19 0.15
C TYR A 97 0.38 -8.25 0.17
N GLU A 98 -0.52 -8.41 1.14
CA GLU A 98 -1.69 -7.55 1.34
C GLU A 98 -1.30 -6.11 1.69
N GLU A 99 -0.24 -5.90 2.47
CA GLU A 99 0.31 -4.56 2.73
C GLU A 99 0.81 -3.87 1.45
N LEU A 100 1.46 -4.61 0.55
CA LEU A 100 1.92 -4.08 -0.73
C LEU A 100 0.77 -3.74 -1.68
N ILE A 101 -0.30 -4.55 -1.68
CA ILE A 101 -1.53 -4.25 -2.42
C ILE A 101 -2.15 -2.96 -1.89
N ARG A 102 -2.39 -2.86 -0.58
CA ARG A 102 -2.96 -1.64 0.03
C ARG A 102 -2.13 -0.40 -0.28
N LYS A 103 -0.80 -0.51 -0.25
CA LYS A 103 0.08 0.59 -0.63
C LYS A 103 -0.10 0.99 -2.10
N SER A 104 -0.19 0.01 -3.00
CA SER A 104 -0.43 0.26 -4.43
C SER A 104 -1.79 0.92 -4.67
N GLU A 105 -2.83 0.53 -3.93
CA GLU A 105 -4.17 1.11 -4.01
C GLU A 105 -4.16 2.59 -3.59
N ILE A 106 -3.53 2.91 -2.45
CA ILE A 106 -3.37 4.30 -1.97
C ILE A 106 -2.63 5.14 -3.02
N MET A 107 -1.55 4.62 -3.61
CA MET A 107 -0.83 5.31 -4.68
C MET A 107 -1.73 5.52 -5.91
N ASN A 108 -2.54 4.54 -6.28
CA ASN A 108 -3.45 4.68 -7.41
C ASN A 108 -4.54 5.74 -7.18
N VAL A 109 -5.09 5.84 -5.96
CA VAL A 109 -6.03 6.93 -5.60
C VAL A 109 -5.38 8.29 -5.79
N LYS A 110 -4.18 8.49 -5.22
CA LYS A 110 -3.41 9.73 -5.38
C LYS A 110 -3.13 10.06 -6.84
N ARG A 111 -2.79 9.04 -7.64
CA ARG A 111 -2.58 9.19 -9.09
C ARG A 111 -3.84 9.69 -9.80
N LEU A 112 -5.01 9.14 -9.45
CA LEU A 112 -6.30 9.52 -10.05
C LEU A 112 -6.70 10.95 -9.67
N GLU A 113 -6.49 11.36 -8.43
CA GLU A 113 -6.74 12.74 -7.98
C GLU A 113 -5.89 13.74 -8.78
N ALA A 114 -4.60 13.45 -8.96
CA ALA A 114 -3.70 14.29 -9.75
C ALA A 114 -4.05 14.29 -11.26
N LEU A 115 -4.50 13.16 -11.81
CA LEU A 115 -5.00 13.11 -13.18
C LEU A 115 -6.26 13.95 -13.36
N ALA A 116 -7.15 14.01 -12.36
CA ALA A 116 -8.34 14.84 -12.41
C ALA A 116 -8.00 16.33 -12.52
N ILE A 117 -6.94 16.79 -11.85
CA ILE A 117 -6.42 18.17 -11.98
C ILE A 117 -6.00 18.43 -13.43
N LEU A 118 -5.22 17.53 -14.05
CA LEU A 118 -4.80 17.71 -15.44
C LEU A 118 -5.98 17.67 -16.43
N VAL A 119 -6.97 16.80 -16.19
CA VAL A 119 -8.20 16.78 -17.01
C VAL A 119 -8.90 18.14 -16.98
N GLN A 120 -9.04 18.74 -15.79
CA GLN A 120 -9.68 20.05 -15.65
C GLN A 120 -8.87 21.15 -16.34
N ARG A 121 -7.54 21.14 -16.22
CA ARG A 121 -6.67 22.18 -16.78
C ARG A 121 -6.51 22.07 -18.30
N TRP A 122 -6.34 20.85 -18.81
CA TRP A 122 -6.05 20.63 -20.24
C TRP A 122 -7.31 20.41 -21.07
N GLY A 123 -8.46 20.15 -20.44
CA GLY A 123 -9.73 19.89 -21.13
C GLY A 123 -9.72 18.61 -21.95
N LYS A 124 -8.84 17.65 -21.62
CA LYS A 124 -8.64 16.39 -22.35
C LYS A 124 -9.11 15.18 -21.54
N PRO A 125 -9.57 14.10 -22.18
CA PRO A 125 -9.90 12.87 -21.48
C PRO A 125 -8.63 12.23 -20.88
N VAL A 126 -8.78 11.58 -19.72
CA VAL A 126 -7.68 10.92 -18.98
C VAL A 126 -6.80 10.04 -19.88
N LYS A 127 -7.41 9.30 -20.81
CA LYS A 127 -6.71 8.40 -21.73
C LYS A 127 -5.73 9.14 -22.65
N GLU A 128 -6.11 10.32 -23.13
CA GLU A 128 -5.25 11.15 -23.98
C GLU A 128 -4.09 11.73 -23.18
N ILE A 129 -4.38 12.27 -21.99
CA ILE A 129 -3.37 12.80 -21.06
C ILE A 129 -2.35 11.70 -20.70
N MET A 130 -2.82 10.51 -20.34
CA MET A 130 -1.94 9.37 -20.05
C MET A 130 -1.09 8.97 -21.25
N GLY A 131 -1.64 9.07 -22.47
CA GLY A 131 -0.89 8.79 -23.69
C GLY A 131 0.20 9.81 -23.97
N GLU A 132 -0.09 11.10 -23.82
CA GLU A 132 0.88 12.19 -23.98
C GLU A 132 2.00 12.13 -22.94
N LEU A 133 1.69 11.71 -21.71
CA LEU A 133 2.67 11.56 -20.65
C LEU A 133 3.49 10.27 -20.72
N GLY A 134 3.16 9.36 -21.65
CA GLY A 134 3.78 8.03 -21.76
C GLY A 134 3.48 7.12 -20.55
N LEU A 135 2.33 7.32 -19.91
CA LEU A 135 1.93 6.66 -18.67
C LEU A 135 0.93 5.51 -18.89
N PHE A 136 0.92 4.93 -20.09
CA PHE A 136 0.18 3.69 -20.31
C PHE A 136 0.62 2.68 -19.26
N VAL A 137 -0.35 2.06 -18.61
CA VAL A 137 -0.11 0.97 -17.67
C VAL A 137 0.61 -0.11 -18.48
N CYS A 138 1.93 -0.19 -18.33
CA CYS A 138 2.68 -1.29 -18.88
C CYS A 138 2.03 -2.55 -18.35
N HIS A 139 1.67 -3.42 -19.28
CA HIS A 139 0.99 -4.67 -19.03
C HIS A 139 1.65 -5.44 -17.88
N PHE A 140 0.83 -6.25 -17.25
CA PHE A 140 1.11 -7.25 -16.22
C PHE A 140 2.16 -8.31 -16.63
N ASP A 141 3.09 -8.01 -17.54
CA ASP A 141 4.23 -8.85 -17.80
C ASP A 141 5.15 -8.78 -16.58
N GLY A 142 5.38 -9.95 -15.99
CA GLY A 142 6.29 -10.08 -14.86
C GLY A 142 7.65 -9.50 -15.24
N PRO A 143 8.29 -8.71 -14.37
CA PRO A 143 9.60 -8.16 -14.68
C PRO A 143 10.60 -9.30 -14.87
N GLU A 144 11.46 -9.18 -15.87
CA GLU A 144 12.69 -9.97 -15.96
C GLU A 144 13.65 -9.49 -14.87
N PHE A 145 13.39 -9.90 -13.63
CA PHE A 145 14.40 -9.82 -12.58
C PHE A 145 15.40 -10.94 -12.85
N SER A 146 16.61 -10.60 -13.27
CA SER A 146 17.73 -11.55 -13.27
C SER A 146 17.88 -12.12 -11.87
N ASP A 147 17.60 -13.43 -11.71
CA ASP A 147 17.76 -14.15 -10.45
C ASP A 147 19.25 -14.22 -10.09
N GLU A 148 19.76 -13.19 -9.41
CA GLU A 148 21.16 -13.12 -8.98
C GLU A 148 21.38 -13.81 -7.62
N SER A 149 20.54 -14.79 -7.27
CA SER A 149 20.65 -15.52 -6.00
C SER A 149 20.80 -17.03 -6.19
N VAL A 150 21.75 -17.43 -7.06
CA VAL A 150 22.39 -18.75 -6.97
C VAL A 150 23.90 -18.60 -7.21
N GLN A 151 24.61 -17.96 -6.27
CA GLN A 151 26.07 -18.17 -6.14
C GLN A 151 26.36 -19.07 -4.95
N LYS A 152 26.34 -20.38 -5.27
CA LYS A 152 27.21 -21.46 -4.81
C LYS A 152 27.79 -21.34 -3.40
N GLY A 153 27.09 -21.95 -2.45
CA GLY A 153 27.74 -22.71 -1.40
C GLY A 153 28.25 -24.03 -1.97
N HIS A 154 29.52 -24.10 -2.38
CA HIS A 154 30.23 -25.38 -2.42
C HIS A 154 31.46 -25.27 -1.54
N SER A 155 31.32 -25.93 -0.39
CA SER A 155 32.34 -26.17 0.60
C SER A 155 33.33 -27.17 0.00
N GLU A 156 34.52 -26.70 -0.39
CA GLU A 156 35.66 -27.58 -0.61
C GLU A 156 36.51 -27.58 0.66
N ARG A 157 36.40 -28.65 1.44
CA ARG A 157 37.51 -29.14 2.27
C ARG A 157 38.32 -30.12 1.42
N PRO A 158 39.65 -30.06 1.47
CA PRO A 158 40.44 -31.27 1.39
C PRO A 158 41.23 -31.51 2.67
N GLN A 159 41.49 -32.80 2.87
CA GLN A 159 42.22 -33.44 3.96
C GLN A 159 43.72 -33.13 3.93
#